data_AF-A0A0F2L7F0-F1
#
_entry.id   AF-A0A0F2L7F0-F1
#
_cell.length_a   1.000
_cell.length_b   1.000
_cell.length_c   1.000
_cell.angle_alpha   90.00
_cell.angle_beta   90.00
_cell.angle_gamma   90.00
#
_symmetry.space_group_name_H-M   'P 1'
#
loop_
_entity.id
_entity.type
_entity.pdbx_description
1 polymer ?
#
loop_
_entity_poly.entity_id
_entity_poly.type
_entity_poly.pdbx_seq_one_letter_code
_entity_poly.pdbx_strand_id
1 'polypeptide(L)' 'SGIVDAKDPTGAGDVLTCMMTYLLSKGEDLIWSFIYSNAVAAAKTMGEGPYGLISRELLESLVNRLYLRLVES' A
#
# COMPACT_ATOMS: atom_id res chain seq x y z
N SER A 1 -15.27 -6.70 -6.32
CA SER A 1 -13.95 -7.29 -6.63
C SER A 1 -12.85 -6.62 -5.80
N GLY A 2 -11.83 -7.37 -5.40
CA GLY A 2 -10.66 -6.87 -4.65
C GLY A 2 -9.81 -5.88 -5.45
N ILE A 3 -8.81 -5.26 -4.81
CA ILE A 3 -7.87 -4.35 -5.48
C ILE A 3 -6.67 -5.08 -6.10
N VAL A 4 -6.26 -6.22 -5.55
CA VAL A 4 -5.13 -7.03 -6.05
C VAL A 4 -5.47 -8.51 -5.92
N ASP A 5 -4.79 -9.34 -6.71
CA ASP A 5 -4.74 -10.78 -6.52
C ASP A 5 -3.54 -11.12 -5.63
N ALA A 6 -3.80 -11.34 -4.34
CA ALA A 6 -2.76 -11.63 -3.35
C ALA A 6 -2.20 -13.05 -3.55
N LYS A 7 -0.87 -13.16 -3.65
CA LYS A 7 -0.12 -14.43 -3.68
C LYS A 7 0.42 -14.82 -2.30
N ASP A 8 1.04 -13.87 -1.59
CA ASP A 8 1.58 -14.08 -0.24
C ASP A 8 1.29 -12.89 0.68
N PRO A 9 0.29 -12.99 1.58
CA PRO A 9 -0.09 -11.91 2.50
C PRO A 9 0.84 -11.76 3.71
N THR A 10 1.80 -12.67 3.93
CA THR A 10 2.64 -12.69 5.13
C THR A 10 3.41 -11.38 5.31
N GLY A 11 3.33 -10.74 6.48
CA GLY A 11 4.05 -9.49 6.75
C GLY A 11 3.48 -8.22 6.10
N ALA A 12 2.35 -8.30 5.39
CA ALA A 12 1.72 -7.11 4.79
C ALA A 12 1.26 -6.09 5.85
N GLY A 13 0.83 -6.56 7.02
CA GLY A 13 0.48 -5.69 8.16
C GLY A 13 1.69 -4.95 8.74
N ASP A 14 2.86 -5.59 8.78
CA ASP A 14 4.11 -4.96 9.22
C ASP A 14 4.53 -3.87 8.22
N VAL A 15 4.48 -4.17 6.92
CA VAL A 15 4.75 -3.21 5.85
C VAL A 15 3.83 -2.00 5.95
N LEU A 16 2.52 -2.22 6.15
CA LEU A 16 1.55 -1.14 6.34
C LEU A 16 1.91 -0.28 7.55
N THR A 17 2.15 -0.91 8.70
CA THR A 17 2.38 -0.21 9.97
C THR A 17 3.69 0.57 9.95
N CYS A 18 4.76 -0.04 9.46
CA CYS A 18 6.06 0.60 9.32
C CYS A 18 6.00 1.79 8.36
N MET A 19 5.36 1.63 7.20
CA MET A 19 5.22 2.71 6.21
C MET A 19 4.38 3.87 6.77
N MET A 20 3.24 3.57 7.39
CA MET A 20 2.37 4.59 7.96
C MET A 20 3.07 5.35 9.08
N THR A 21 3.75 4.63 9.99
CA THR A 21 4.53 5.25 11.07
C THR A 21 5.63 6.14 10.52
N TYR A 22 6.33 5.70 9.47
CA TYR A 22 7.35 6.49 8.81
C TYR A 22 6.78 7.79 8.22
N LEU A 23 5.70 7.72 7.43
CA LEU A 23 5.09 8.90 6.80
C LEU A 23 4.55 9.89 7.84
N LEU A 24 3.86 9.39 8.87
CA LEU A 24 3.37 10.23 9.96
C LEU A 24 4.52 10.90 10.73
N SER A 25 5.66 10.21 10.91
CA SER A 25 6.85 10.82 11.53
C SER A 25 7.45 11.96 10.71
N LYS A 26 7.16 12.02 9.41
CA LYS A 26 7.57 13.10 8.49
C LYS A 26 6.55 14.23 8.39
N GLY A 27 5.41 14.12 9.07
CA GLY A 27 4.34 15.11 9.01
C GLY A 27 3.53 15.06 7.71
N GLU A 28 3.57 13.93 7.01
CA GLU A 28 2.74 13.71 5.82
C GLU A 28 1.25 13.71 6.17
N ASP A 29 0.42 14.08 5.19
CA ASP A 29 -1.03 14.08 5.35
C ASP A 29 -1.57 12.70 5.76
N LEU A 30 -2.58 12.67 6.63
CA LEU A 30 -3.13 11.45 7.19
C LEU A 30 -3.79 10.57 6.13
N ILE A 31 -4.58 11.18 5.23
CA ILE A 31 -5.31 10.45 4.17
C ILE A 31 -4.31 9.90 3.17
N TRP A 32 -3.36 10.73 2.72
CA TRP A 32 -2.26 10.32 1.85
C TRP A 32 -1.45 9.17 2.47
N SER A 33 -1.05 9.32 3.74
CA SER A 33 -0.27 8.31 4.45
C SER A 33 -1.02 6.98 4.55
N PHE A 34 -2.32 7.03 4.83
CA PHE A 34 -3.17 5.85 4.87
C PHE A 34 -3.27 5.16 3.50
N ILE A 35 -3.57 5.92 2.44
CA ILE A 35 -3.69 5.40 1.08
C ILE A 35 -2.37 4.78 0.61
N TYR A 36 -1.27 5.50 0.78
CA TYR A 36 0.04 5.07 0.31
C TYR A 36 0.52 3.81 1.04
N SER A 37 0.37 3.76 2.37
CA SER A 37 0.75 2.58 3.16
C SER A 37 -0.05 1.34 2.79
N ASN A 38 -1.36 1.51 2.53
CA ASN A 38 -2.20 0.43 2.02
C ASN A 38 -1.77 -0.02 0.61
N ALA A 39 -1.37 0.92 -0.25
CA ALA A 39 -0.89 0.59 -1.59
C ALA A 39 0.41 -0.23 -1.55
N VAL A 40 1.37 0.15 -0.69
CA VAL A 40 2.63 -0.58 -0.48
C VAL A 40 2.35 -1.98 0.09
N ALA A 41 1.47 -2.09 1.09
CA ALA A 41 1.08 -3.36 1.67
C ALA A 41 0.39 -4.28 0.66
N ALA A 42 -0.53 -3.74 -0.15
CA ALA A 42 -1.19 -4.48 -1.22
C ALA A 42 -0.18 -4.95 -2.28
N ALA A 43 0.74 -4.08 -2.71
CA ALA A 43 1.79 -4.44 -3.65
C ALA A 43 2.69 -5.57 -3.12
N LYS A 44 3.05 -5.55 -1.83
CA LYS A 44 3.81 -6.62 -1.18
C LYS A 44 3.13 -7.97 -1.36
N THR A 45 1.80 -8.03 -1.26
CA THR A 45 1.07 -9.31 -1.35
C THR A 45 1.13 -9.96 -2.73
N MET A 46 1.47 -9.21 -3.77
CA MET A 46 1.45 -9.70 -5.17
C MET A 46 2.69 -10.52 -5.55
N GLY A 47 3.74 -10.48 -4.72
CA GLY A 47 4.97 -11.27 -4.88
C GLY A 47 5.13 -12.28 -3.76
N GLU A 48 5.96 -13.30 -3.98
CA GLU A 48 6.34 -14.25 -2.93
C GLU A 48 7.53 -13.71 -2.10
N GLY A 49 7.50 -13.97 -0.80
CA GLY A 49 8.59 -13.64 0.10
C GLY A 49 8.53 -12.22 0.69
N PRO A 50 9.49 -11.88 1.57
CA PRO A 50 9.41 -10.68 2.41
C PRO A 50 9.66 -9.36 1.66
N TYR A 51 10.31 -9.39 0.48
CA TYR A 51 10.79 -8.21 -0.24
C TYR A 51 10.42 -8.23 -1.73
N GLY A 52 9.17 -8.60 -2.07
CA GLY A 52 8.68 -8.53 -3.45
C GLY A 52 9.03 -7.18 -4.09
N LEU A 53 9.59 -7.19 -5.29
CA LEU A 53 9.99 -5.97 -6.01
C LEU A 53 8.75 -5.13 -6.33
N ILE A 54 8.56 -4.03 -5.60
CA ILE A 54 7.48 -3.06 -5.86
C ILE A 54 7.96 -2.10 -6.94
N SER A 55 7.36 -2.16 -8.13
CA SER A 55 7.61 -1.15 -9.16
C SER A 55 6.84 0.14 -8.84
N ARG A 56 7.39 1.26 -9.30
CA ARG A 56 6.77 2.58 -9.12
C ARG A 56 5.41 2.65 -9.81
N GLU A 57 5.31 2.13 -11.03
CA GLU A 57 4.08 2.15 -11.83
C GLU A 57 2.95 1.36 -11.14
N LEU A 58 3.28 0.19 -10.58
CA LEU A 58 2.33 -0.61 -9.81
C LEU A 58 1.82 0.17 -8.60
N LEU A 59 2.74 0.78 -7.85
CA LEU A 59 2.39 1.51 -6.64
C LEU A 59 1.50 2.74 -6.95
N GLU A 60 1.85 3.52 -7.98
CA GLU A 60 1.06 4.66 -8.45
C GLU A 60 -0.35 4.22 -8.90
N SER A 61 -0.46 3.08 -9.59
CA SER A 61 -1.76 2.50 -9.96
C SER A 61 -2.61 2.15 -8.74
N LEU A 62 -2.02 1.53 -7.72
CA LEU A 62 -2.74 1.13 -6.50
C LEU A 62 -3.16 2.33 -5.66
N VAL A 63 -2.29 3.34 -5.52
CA VAL A 63 -2.61 4.60 -4.85
C VAL A 63 -3.83 5.26 -5.52
N ASN A 64 -3.82 5.40 -6.85
CA ASN A 64 -4.94 5.99 -7.58
C ASN A 64 -6.24 5.20 -7.37
N ARG A 65 -6.20 3.86 -7.44
CA ARG A 65 -7.38 3.03 -7.24
C ARG A 65 -7.94 3.11 -5.81
N LEU A 66 -7.06 3.22 -4.82
CA LEU A 66 -7.47 3.39 -3.42
C LEU A 66 -8.05 4.78 -3.17
N TYR A 67 -7.43 5.82 -3.73
CA TYR A 67 -7.93 7.19 -3.64
C TYR A 67 -9.35 7.32 -4.20
N LEU A 68 -9.56 6.83 -5.43
CA LEU A 68 -10.88 6.81 -6.07
C LEU A 68 -11.94 6.06 -5.24
N ARG A 69 -11.54 5.01 -4.51
CA ARG A 69 -12.44 4.19 -3.69
C ARG A 69 -12.74 4.73 -2.29
N LEU A 70 -11.91 5.62 -1.76
CA LEU A 70 -11.98 6.07 -0.37
C LEU A 70 -12.35 7.54 -0.26
N VAL A 71 -12.07 8.33 -1.30
CA VAL A 71 -12.22 9.79 -1.28
C VAL A 71 -13.31 10.24 -2.25
N GLU A 72 -13.38 9.64 -3.44
CA GLU A 72 -14.34 10.01 -4.50
C GLU A 72 -15.57 9.08 -4.58
N SER A 73 -15.66 8.11 -3.65
CA SER A 73 -16.71 7.09 -3.58
C SER A 73 -18.02 7.55 -2.97
#